data_AF-A0A366DU09-F1
#
_entry.id   AF-A0A366DU09-F1
#
_cell.length_a   1.000
_cell.length_b   1.000
_cell.length_c   1.000
_cell.angle_alpha   90.00
_cell.angle_beta   90.00
_cell.angle_gamma   90.00
#
_symmetry.space_group_name_H-M   'P 1'
#
loop_
_entity.id
_entity.type
_entity.pdbx_description
1 polymer ?
#
loop_
_entity_poly.entity_id
_entity_poly.type
_entity_poly.pdbx_seq_one_letter_code
_entity_poly.pdbx_strand_id
1 'polypeptide(L)'
;MCNIETDKIIKKLEEEMHIYYKVTEDYEKIMQEQINILKNTIEKYLPVMEWYLENNVDFKHPDLRIKNEIGPILGHDEKEDKLIVYYFEKRIIIKIKFTAPFKITEIYSFWDLIRDGYFLDALLGLKYIEVGYSTNIIKLRELISEYNENLKQIY
;
A
#
# COMPACT_ATOMS: atom_id res chain seq x y z
N MET A 1 25.47 51.06 15.28
CA MET A 1 25.75 49.87 14.45
C MET A 1 25.04 48.69 15.10
N CYS A 2 23.88 48.27 14.59
CA CYS A 2 23.30 46.91 14.66
C CYS A 2 21.82 46.95 14.22
N ASN A 3 21.55 47.26 12.95
CA ASN A 3 20.19 47.13 12.37
C ASN A 3 20.26 46.50 10.98
N ILE A 4 21.31 46.83 10.22
CA ILE A 4 21.60 46.27 8.89
C ILE A 4 21.73 44.73 8.89
N GLU A 5 22.24 44.14 9.97
CA GLU A 5 22.40 42.69 10.06
C GLU A 5 21.06 42.00 10.40
N THR A 6 20.28 42.58 11.30
CA THR A 6 18.92 42.15 11.63
C THR A 6 17.97 42.28 10.44
N ASP A 7 18.03 43.40 9.70
CA ASP A 7 17.19 43.64 8.52
C ASP A 7 17.48 42.62 7.40
N LYS A 8 18.76 42.21 7.24
CA LYS A 8 19.14 41.14 6.31
C LYS A 8 18.61 39.77 6.76
N ILE A 9 18.63 39.49 8.07
CA ILE A 9 18.08 38.25 8.62
C ILE A 9 16.57 38.20 8.42
N ILE A 10 15.85 39.28 8.72
CA ILE A 10 14.39 39.36 8.54
C ILE A 10 14.02 39.14 7.08
N LYS A 11 14.69 39.85 6.15
CA LYS A 11 14.42 39.68 4.71
C LYS A 11 14.65 38.23 4.24
N LYS A 12 15.71 37.58 4.72
CA LYS A 12 15.96 36.17 4.42
C LYS A 12 14.85 35.26 4.96
N LEU A 13 14.40 35.49 6.19
CA LEU A 13 13.30 34.72 6.79
C LEU A 13 11.99 34.92 6.02
N GLU A 14 11.71 36.13 5.51
CA GLU A 14 10.54 36.40 4.67
C GLU A 14 10.61 35.64 3.34
N GLU A 15 11.79 35.59 2.70
CA GLU A 15 12.03 34.81 1.48
C GLU A 15 11.87 33.30 1.73
N GLU A 16 12.46 32.78 2.81
CA GLU A 16 12.32 31.37 3.22
C GLU A 16 10.87 31.01 3.56
N MET A 17 10.15 31.90 4.24
CA MET A 17 8.73 31.73 4.56
C MET A 17 7.88 31.67 3.29
N HIS A 18 8.14 32.54 2.29
CA HIS A 18 7.43 32.50 1.02
C HIS A 18 7.68 31.19 0.26
N ILE A 19 8.93 30.72 0.23
CA ILE A 19 9.30 29.42 -0.36
C ILE A 19 8.60 28.29 0.38
N TYR A 20 8.61 28.30 1.71
CA TYR A 20 7.96 27.28 2.54
C TYR A 20 6.47 27.17 2.23
N TYR A 21 5.75 28.29 2.11
CA TYR A 21 4.33 28.27 1.78
C TYR A 21 4.06 27.67 0.40
N LYS A 22 4.84 28.06 -0.61
CA LYS A 22 4.69 27.52 -1.96
C LYS A 22 4.96 26.02 -2.00
N VAL A 23 6.03 25.57 -1.37
CA VAL A 23 6.38 24.14 -1.30
C VAL A 23 5.32 23.34 -0.53
N THR A 24 4.75 23.92 0.52
CA THR A 24 3.66 23.29 1.29
C THR A 24 2.41 23.12 0.45
N GLU A 25 2.02 24.15 -0.31
CA GLU A 25 0.87 24.09 -1.22
C GLU A 25 1.05 23.03 -2.31
N ASP A 26 2.23 22.99 -2.94
CA ASP A 26 2.56 21.97 -3.94
C ASP A 26 2.53 20.56 -3.34
N TYR A 27 3.05 20.39 -2.12
CA TYR A 27 3.03 19.12 -1.39
C TYR A 27 1.61 18.65 -1.08
N GLU A 28 0.76 19.53 -0.53
CA GLU A 28 -0.64 19.22 -0.22
C GLU A 28 -1.43 18.83 -1.47
N LYS A 29 -1.19 19.53 -2.59
CA LYS A 29 -1.83 19.21 -3.86
C LYS A 29 -1.44 17.82 -4.37
N ILE A 30 -0.14 17.51 -4.41
CA ILE A 30 0.36 16.20 -4.86
C ILE A 30 -0.22 15.08 -3.98
N MET A 31 -0.20 15.28 -2.67
CA MET A 31 -0.73 14.30 -1.74
C MET A 31 -2.24 14.09 -1.93
N GLN A 32 -3.01 15.15 -2.12
CA GLN A 32 -4.45 15.05 -2.38
C GLN A 32 -4.74 14.31 -3.69
N GLU A 33 -3.94 14.55 -4.74
CA GLU A 33 -4.03 13.81 -6.01
C GLU A 33 -3.79 12.31 -5.79
N GLN A 34 -2.76 11.94 -5.03
CA GLN A 34 -2.48 10.54 -4.70
C GLN A 34 -3.60 9.90 -3.87
N ILE A 35 -4.18 10.62 -2.89
CA ILE A 35 -5.34 10.13 -2.12
C ILE A 35 -6.51 9.83 -3.06
N ASN A 36 -6.81 10.75 -3.97
CA ASN A 36 -7.92 10.61 -4.91
C ASN A 36 -7.71 9.40 -5.84
N ILE A 37 -6.50 9.23 -6.37
CA ILE A 37 -6.14 8.06 -7.19
C ILE A 37 -6.35 6.77 -6.41
N LEU A 38 -5.87 6.71 -5.17
CA LEU A 38 -5.98 5.51 -4.36
C LEU A 38 -7.44 5.18 -4.00
N LYS A 39 -8.23 6.17 -3.58
CA LYS A 39 -9.66 6.00 -3.31
C LYS A 39 -10.42 5.49 -4.53
N ASN A 40 -10.23 6.12 -5.69
CA ASN A 40 -10.86 5.70 -6.94
C ASN A 40 -10.45 4.27 -7.33
N THR A 41 -9.20 3.90 -7.05
CA THR A 41 -8.70 2.55 -7.31
C THR A 41 -9.35 1.53 -6.39
N ILE A 42 -9.48 1.82 -5.10
CA ILE A 42 -10.20 0.97 -4.14
C ILE A 42 -11.66 0.80 -4.59
N GLU A 43 -12.35 1.90 -4.91
CA GLU A 43 -13.73 1.90 -5.37
C GLU A 43 -13.92 1.04 -6.62
N LYS A 44 -13.03 1.19 -7.62
CA LYS A 44 -13.02 0.35 -8.83
C LYS A 44 -12.94 -1.15 -8.49
N TYR A 45 -12.19 -1.52 -7.46
CA TYR A 45 -11.95 -2.92 -7.11
C TYR A 45 -12.91 -3.50 -6.08
N LEU A 46 -13.84 -2.72 -5.51
CA LEU A 46 -14.77 -3.24 -4.51
C LEU A 46 -15.54 -4.49 -4.96
N PRO A 47 -16.10 -4.56 -6.18
CA PRO A 47 -16.81 -5.77 -6.63
C PRO A 47 -15.90 -6.99 -6.72
N VAL A 48 -14.61 -6.80 -7.03
CA VAL A 48 -13.64 -7.89 -7.12
C VAL A 48 -13.24 -8.35 -5.71
N MET A 49 -13.04 -7.42 -4.77
CA MET A 49 -12.78 -7.75 -3.37
C MET A 49 -13.94 -8.51 -2.73
N GLU A 50 -15.18 -8.11 -3.04
CA GLU A 50 -16.39 -8.82 -2.62
C GLU A 50 -16.37 -10.27 -3.10
N TRP A 51 -16.12 -10.47 -4.39
CA TRP A 51 -16.00 -11.82 -4.96
C TRP A 51 -14.90 -12.65 -4.29
N TYR A 52 -13.75 -12.06 -3.96
CA TYR A 52 -12.68 -12.75 -3.23
C TYR A 52 -13.17 -13.28 -1.88
N LEU A 53 -13.88 -12.46 -1.11
CA LEU A 53 -14.38 -12.85 0.21
C LEU A 53 -15.46 -13.92 0.12
N GLU A 54 -16.43 -13.77 -0.79
CA GLU A 54 -17.50 -14.74 -1.00
C GLU A 54 -16.98 -16.12 -1.42
N ASN A 55 -15.83 -16.16 -2.09
CA ASN A 55 -15.20 -17.39 -2.59
C ASN A 55 -14.04 -17.88 -1.71
N ASN A 56 -13.87 -17.33 -0.50
CA ASN A 56 -12.79 -17.67 0.44
C ASN A 56 -11.39 -17.61 -0.19
N VAL A 57 -11.15 -16.54 -0.94
CA VAL A 57 -9.89 -16.26 -1.60
C VAL A 57 -9.04 -15.33 -0.75
N ASP A 58 -7.81 -15.76 -0.46
CA ASP A 58 -6.83 -14.89 0.18
C ASP A 58 -6.32 -13.81 -0.77
N PHE A 59 -6.30 -12.57 -0.27
CA PHE A 59 -5.60 -11.47 -0.91
C PHE A 59 -4.09 -11.63 -0.77
N LYS A 60 -3.36 -11.33 -1.83
CA LYS A 60 -1.89 -11.41 -1.88
C LYS A 60 -1.32 -10.12 -2.43
N HIS A 61 -0.04 -9.87 -2.14
CA HIS A 61 0.74 -8.78 -2.74
C HIS A 61 1.78 -9.38 -3.71
N PRO A 62 2.11 -8.74 -4.83
CA PRO A 62 3.08 -9.27 -5.79
C PRO A 62 4.47 -9.48 -5.16
N ASP A 63 4.87 -8.55 -4.30
CA ASP A 63 6.22 -8.53 -3.72
C ASP A 63 6.32 -9.18 -2.34
N LEU A 64 5.19 -9.59 -1.74
CA LEU A 64 5.17 -10.18 -0.41
C LEU A 64 4.75 -11.65 -0.48
N ARG A 65 5.46 -12.51 0.24
CA ARG A 65 5.10 -13.95 0.40
C ARG A 65 4.01 -14.15 1.46
N ILE A 66 3.12 -13.18 1.57
CA ILE A 66 2.14 -13.05 2.64
C ILE A 66 0.75 -13.02 2.00
N LYS A 67 -0.21 -13.62 2.71
CA LYS A 67 -1.60 -13.70 2.31
C LYS A 67 -2.47 -13.09 3.41
N ASN A 68 -3.60 -12.50 3.06
CA ASN A 68 -4.51 -11.90 4.01
C ASN A 68 -5.97 -12.19 3.63
N GLU A 69 -6.80 -12.51 4.63
CA GLU A 69 -8.17 -12.99 4.40
C GLU A 69 -9.21 -11.87 4.41
N ILE A 70 -8.88 -10.69 4.96
CA ILE A 70 -9.86 -9.62 5.23
C ILE A 70 -9.86 -8.47 4.22
N GLY A 71 -8.93 -8.49 3.26
CA GLY A 71 -8.81 -7.49 2.21
C GLY A 71 -7.40 -7.32 1.66
N PRO A 72 -7.21 -6.44 0.66
CA PRO A 72 -5.93 -6.31 -0.02
C PRO A 72 -4.85 -5.70 0.88
N ILE A 73 -3.64 -6.21 0.71
CA ILE A 73 -2.43 -5.70 1.36
C ILE A 73 -2.01 -4.44 0.62
N LEU A 74 -1.93 -3.33 1.34
CA LEU A 74 -1.55 -2.02 0.81
C LEU A 74 -0.08 -1.66 1.06
N GLY A 75 0.61 -2.43 1.90
CA GLY A 75 2.01 -2.19 2.24
C GLY A 75 2.48 -3.07 3.38
N HIS A 76 3.78 -3.02 3.64
CA HIS A 76 4.43 -3.76 4.72
C HIS A 76 5.44 -2.86 5.42
N ASP A 77 5.21 -2.62 6.71
CA ASP A 77 6.19 -1.97 7.57
C ASP A 77 7.15 -3.02 8.11
N GLU A 78 8.29 -3.18 7.42
CA GLU A 78 9.34 -4.14 7.78
C GLU A 78 9.97 -3.84 9.14
N LYS A 79 9.98 -2.57 9.58
CA LYS A 79 10.61 -2.19 10.86
C LYS A 79 9.79 -2.69 12.05
N GLU A 80 8.47 -2.67 11.90
CA GLU A 80 7.54 -3.09 12.94
C GLU A 80 6.97 -4.50 12.75
N ASP A 81 7.31 -5.16 11.64
CA ASP A 81 6.75 -6.45 11.20
C ASP A 81 5.21 -6.41 11.16
N LYS A 82 4.68 -5.42 10.44
CA LYS A 82 3.24 -5.16 10.34
C LYS A 82 2.80 -4.95 8.91
N LEU A 83 1.65 -5.53 8.56
CA LEU A 83 1.00 -5.29 7.28
C LEU A 83 0.04 -4.11 7.39
N ILE A 84 -0.05 -3.37 6.30
CA ILE A 84 -1.08 -2.35 6.12
C ILE A 84 -2.10 -2.94 5.15
N VAL A 85 -3.36 -2.94 5.55
CA VAL A 85 -4.43 -3.68 4.87
C VAL A 85 -5.65 -2.79 4.73
N TYR A 86 -6.29 -2.85 3.56
CA TYR A 86 -7.65 -2.32 3.42
C TYR A 86 -8.64 -3.34 3.97
N TYR A 87 -9.24 -3.06 5.12
CA TYR A 87 -10.25 -3.94 5.70
C TYR A 87 -11.59 -3.72 4.99
N PHE A 88 -11.97 -4.67 4.13
CA PHE A 88 -13.13 -4.55 3.26
C PHE A 88 -14.43 -4.30 4.03
N GLU A 89 -14.74 -5.10 5.06
CA GLU A 89 -16.01 -4.98 5.80
C GLU A 89 -16.18 -3.62 6.48
N LYS A 90 -15.08 -3.09 7.01
CA LYS A 90 -15.09 -1.83 7.78
C LYS A 90 -14.80 -0.60 6.91
N ARG A 91 -14.41 -0.79 5.65
CA ARG A 91 -14.04 0.29 4.71
C ARG A 91 -12.96 1.22 5.25
N ILE A 92 -12.02 0.68 6.02
CA ILE A 92 -10.92 1.42 6.65
C ILE A 92 -9.58 0.78 6.31
N ILE A 93 -8.51 1.56 6.40
CA ILE A 93 -7.15 1.04 6.35
C ILE A 93 -6.70 0.75 7.78
N ILE A 94 -6.09 -0.41 7.98
CA ILE A 94 -5.61 -0.85 9.29
C ILE A 94 -4.19 -1.35 9.18
N LYS A 95 -3.45 -1.19 10.28
CA LYS A 95 -2.16 -1.83 10.49
C LYS A 95 -2.37 -3.07 11.37
N ILE A 96 -1.88 -4.22 10.92
CA ILE A 96 -2.05 -5.50 11.60
C ILE A 96 -0.69 -6.16 11.85
N LYS A 97 -0.55 -6.86 12.97
CA LYS A 97 0.50 -7.87 13.12
C LYS A 97 0.12 -9.10 12.31
N PHE A 98 1.01 -9.55 11.43
CA PHE A 98 0.77 -10.75 10.63
C PHE A 98 1.11 -12.04 11.39
N THR A 99 2.05 -11.98 12.34
CA THR A 99 2.35 -13.11 13.23
C THR A 99 1.20 -13.37 14.20
N ALA A 100 0.89 -14.64 14.46
CA ALA A 100 -0.15 -15.01 15.42
C ALA A 100 0.15 -14.45 16.83
N PRO A 101 -0.85 -13.90 17.54
CA PRO A 101 -2.26 -13.75 17.14
C PRO A 101 -2.50 -12.54 16.22
N PHE A 102 -3.45 -12.68 15.29
CA PHE A 102 -3.96 -11.56 14.50
C PHE A 102 -4.42 -10.44 15.43
N LYS A 103 -3.87 -9.24 15.24
CA LYS A 103 -4.22 -8.07 16.04
C LYS A 103 -4.17 -6.82 15.19
N ILE A 104 -5.30 -6.12 15.13
CA ILE A 104 -5.35 -4.73 14.66
C ILE A 104 -4.60 -3.89 15.68
N THR A 105 -3.51 -3.27 15.23
CA THR A 105 -2.69 -2.40 16.09
C THR A 105 -3.07 -0.94 15.93
N GLU A 106 -3.58 -0.55 14.76
CA GLU A 106 -3.80 0.86 14.43
C GLU A 106 -4.83 1.01 13.29
N ILE A 107 -5.58 2.10 13.32
CA ILE A 107 -6.37 2.57 12.18
C ILE A 107 -5.53 3.62 11.45
N TYR A 108 -5.38 3.43 10.15
CA TYR A 108 -4.51 4.23 9.31
C TYR A 108 -5.35 5.11 8.39
N SER A 109 -4.99 6.39 8.23
CA SER A 109 -5.65 7.25 7.25
C SER A 109 -5.01 7.10 5.86
N PHE A 110 -5.71 7.55 4.82
CA PHE A 110 -5.11 7.68 3.48
C PHE A 110 -3.91 8.62 3.48
N TRP A 111 -3.96 9.67 4.30
CA TRP A 111 -2.87 10.63 4.43
C TRP A 111 -1.63 9.96 5.02
N ASP A 112 -1.79 9.22 6.13
CA ASP A 112 -0.69 8.51 6.78
C ASP A 112 -0.08 7.45 5.86
N LEU A 113 -0.92 6.69 5.14
CA LEU A 113 -0.45 5.70 4.17
C LEU A 113 0.48 6.30 3.12
N ILE A 114 0.09 7.42 2.54
CA ILE A 114 0.84 8.04 1.46
C ILE A 114 2.07 8.76 2.00
N ARG A 115 1.92 9.48 3.12
CA ARG A 115 3.02 10.17 3.81
C ARG A 115 4.12 9.19 4.18
N ASP A 116 3.74 8.00 4.63
CA ASP A 116 4.68 6.97 5.06
C ASP A 116 5.25 6.14 3.89
N GLY A 117 4.92 6.51 2.65
CA GLY A 117 5.57 6.03 1.42
C GLY A 117 4.88 4.85 0.72
N TYR A 118 3.72 4.39 1.20
CA TYR A 118 3.07 3.17 0.71
C TYR A 118 2.13 3.40 -0.48
N PHE A 119 2.18 4.55 -1.16
CA PHE A 119 1.25 4.84 -2.27
C PHE A 119 1.39 3.85 -3.43
N LEU A 120 2.62 3.60 -3.90
CA LEU A 120 2.86 2.69 -5.02
C LEU A 120 2.58 1.23 -4.63
N ASP A 121 3.01 0.81 -3.45
CA ASP A 121 2.73 -0.52 -2.91
C ASP A 121 1.22 -0.76 -2.82
N ALA A 122 0.46 0.23 -2.34
CA ALA A 122 -1.00 0.13 -2.27
C ALA A 122 -1.62 -0.07 -3.66
N LEU A 123 -1.15 0.66 -4.67
CA LEU A 123 -1.63 0.46 -6.04
C LEU A 123 -1.24 -0.91 -6.60
N LEU A 124 -0.04 -1.41 -6.30
CA LEU A 124 0.42 -2.73 -6.72
C LEU A 124 -0.44 -3.84 -6.10
N GLY A 125 -0.65 -3.79 -4.79
CA GLY A 125 -1.51 -4.73 -4.08
C GLY A 125 -2.94 -4.75 -4.61
N LEU A 126 -3.52 -3.58 -4.88
CA LEU A 126 -4.86 -3.47 -5.46
C LEU A 126 -4.94 -4.01 -6.89
N LYS A 127 -3.98 -3.66 -7.75
CA LYS A 127 -3.94 -4.16 -9.14
C LYS A 127 -3.70 -5.66 -9.21
N TYR A 128 -2.96 -6.22 -8.24
CA TYR A 128 -2.70 -7.65 -8.20
C TYR A 128 -3.96 -8.49 -8.02
N ILE A 129 -5.06 -7.92 -7.53
CA ILE A 129 -6.36 -8.58 -7.45
C ILE A 129 -6.87 -9.00 -8.85
N GLU A 130 -6.54 -8.24 -9.92
CA GLU A 130 -6.94 -8.55 -11.30
C GLU A 130 -6.19 -9.76 -11.88
N VAL A 131 -4.91 -9.92 -11.55
CA VAL A 131 -3.99 -10.83 -12.24
C VAL A 131 -3.49 -11.98 -11.35
N GLY A 132 -3.68 -11.88 -10.05
CA GLY A 132 -3.12 -12.79 -9.06
C GLY A 132 -3.57 -14.23 -9.27
N TYR A 133 -4.84 -14.45 -9.62
CA TYR A 133 -5.35 -15.78 -9.92
C TYR A 133 -4.76 -16.40 -11.19
N SER A 134 -4.78 -15.65 -12.29
CA SER A 134 -4.20 -16.11 -13.56
C SER A 134 -2.71 -16.42 -13.40
N THR A 135 -1.98 -15.59 -12.66
CA THR A 135 -0.56 -15.79 -12.36
C THR A 135 -0.33 -17.04 -11.52
N ASN A 136 -1.16 -17.28 -10.50
CA ASN A 136 -1.07 -18.47 -9.66
C ASN A 136 -1.39 -19.75 -10.46
N ILE A 137 -2.36 -19.70 -11.38
CA ILE A 137 -2.70 -20.84 -12.26
C ILE A 137 -1.51 -21.20 -13.15
N ILE A 138 -0.83 -20.21 -13.74
CA ILE A 138 0.36 -20.43 -14.58
C ILE A 138 1.46 -21.10 -13.75
N LYS A 139 1.81 -20.52 -12.60
CA LYS A 139 2.84 -21.07 -11.70
C LYS A 139 2.51 -22.50 -11.23
N LEU A 140 1.25 -22.77 -10.92
CA LEU A 140 0.81 -24.12 -10.55
C LEU A 140 0.95 -25.11 -11.69
N ARG A 141 0.65 -24.72 -12.94
CA ARG A 141 0.85 -25.57 -14.11
C ARG A 141 2.32 -25.88 -14.36
N GLU A 142 3.20 -24.89 -14.20
CA GLU A 142 4.65 -25.08 -14.31
C GLU A 142 5.17 -26.07 -13.26
N LEU A 143 4.77 -25.90 -11.99
CA LEU A 143 5.10 -26.82 -10.90
C LEU A 143 4.59 -28.25 -11.15
N ILE A 144 3.35 -28.40 -11.64
CA ILE A 144 2.80 -29.71 -12.00
C ILE A 144 3.63 -30.35 -13.12
N SER A 145 4.07 -29.57 -14.11
CA SER A 145 4.93 -30.07 -15.19
C SER A 145 6.27 -30.57 -14.64
N GLU A 146 6.93 -29.77 -13.82
CA GLU A 146 8.20 -30.12 -13.16
C GLU A 146 8.06 -31.40 -12.33
N TYR A 147 7.01 -31.50 -11.50
CA TYR A 147 6.79 -32.68 -10.67
C TYR A 147 6.50 -33.94 -11.51
N ASN A 148 5.78 -33.81 -12.62
CA ASN A 148 5.55 -34.91 -13.54
C ASN A 148 6.85 -35.36 -14.24
N GLU A 149 7.74 -34.44 -14.59
CA GLU A 149 9.06 -34.78 -15.14
C GLU A 149 9.91 -35.52 -14.12
N ASN A 150 9.93 -35.07 -12.86
CA ASN A 150 10.63 -35.75 -11.78
C ASN A 150 10.12 -37.17 -11.56
N LEU A 151 8.79 -37.38 -11.60
CA LEU A 151 8.20 -38.71 -11.49
C LEU A 151 8.64 -39.63 -12.64
N LYS A 152 8.71 -39.13 -13.89
CA LYS A 152 9.19 -39.90 -15.06
C LYS A 152 10.67 -40.28 -14.99
N GLN A 153 11.46 -39.67 -14.12
CA GLN A 153 12.87 -40.04 -13.94
C GLN A 153 13.03 -41.18 -12.92
N ILE A 154 12.00 -41.47 -12.13
CA ILE A 154 12.01 -42.50 -11.07
C ILE A 154 11.41 -43.83 -11.57
N TYR A 155 10.56 -43.77 -12.60
CA TYR A 155 9.97 -44.94 -13.29
C TYR A 155 10.62 -45.16 -14.65
#